data_AF-A0A1H0DDX5-F1
#
_entry.id   AF-A0A1H0DDX5-F1
#
_cell.length_a   1.000
_cell.length_b   1.000
_cell.length_c   1.000
_cell.angle_alpha   90.00
_cell.angle_beta   90.00
_cell.angle_gamma   90.00
#
_symmetry.space_group_name_H-M   'P 1'
#
loop_
_entity.id
_entity.type
_entity.pdbx_description
1 polymer ?
#
loop_
_entity_poly.entity_id
_entity_poly.type
_entity_poly.pdbx_seq_one_letter_code
_entity_poly.pdbx_strand_id
1 'polypeptide(L)'
;MKVLWGIGSSIATVILFGWTLVELYGMSSVFAEMIGDTESSSWSAEANMLPLFGLILLGVVMLVVHRWQKRNNHLGYKKSTWLPTEIEESDEREKDVTAKACRASYISLFYSFPVIAALMVLYPFVAEMIPYYPVLIILLLPISQILVYAITWQVKYKA
;
A
#
# COMPACT_ATOMS: atom_id res chain seq x y z
N MET A 1 11.53 -11.48 -13.39
CA MET A 1 10.45 -12.09 -12.58
C MET A 1 10.31 -11.48 -11.19
N LYS A 2 11.42 -11.25 -10.44
CA LYS A 2 11.38 -10.66 -9.07
C LYS A 2 10.66 -9.31 -8.97
N VAL A 3 10.95 -8.38 -9.88
CA VAL A 3 10.36 -7.03 -9.88
C VAL A 3 8.85 -7.06 -10.16
N LEU A 4 8.38 -7.91 -11.08
CA LEU A 4 6.95 -8.07 -11.35
C LEU A 4 6.20 -8.66 -10.15
N TRP A 5 6.80 -9.66 -9.49
CA TRP A 5 6.25 -10.23 -8.26
C TRP A 5 6.11 -9.18 -7.17
N GLY A 6 7.14 -8.36 -7.00
CA GLY A 6 7.19 -7.31 -6.00
C GLY A 6 6.25 -6.13 -6.24
N ILE A 7 6.10 -5.69 -7.49
CA ILE A 7 5.08 -4.70 -7.85
C ILE A 7 3.68 -5.27 -7.60
N GLY A 8 3.45 -6.52 -8.00
CA GLY A 8 2.17 -7.21 -7.78
C GLY A 8 1.81 -7.33 -6.29
N SER A 9 2.78 -7.73 -5.46
CA SER A 9 2.57 -7.85 -4.00
C SER A 9 2.39 -6.49 -3.33
N SER A 10 3.07 -5.44 -3.80
CA SER A 10 2.86 -4.07 -3.33
C SER A 10 1.45 -3.57 -3.65
N ILE A 11 0.97 -3.78 -4.87
CA ILE A 11 -0.41 -3.42 -5.28
C ILE A 11 -1.42 -4.20 -4.44
N ALA A 12 -1.25 -5.52 -4.29
CA ALA A 12 -2.12 -6.35 -3.48
C ALA A 12 -2.16 -5.90 -2.01
N THR A 13 -1.01 -5.50 -1.47
CA THR A 13 -0.91 -4.96 -0.09
C THR A 13 -1.70 -3.67 0.03
N VAL A 14 -1.56 -2.73 -0.90
CA VAL A 14 -2.29 -1.46 -0.88
C VAL A 14 -3.80 -1.68 -0.98
N ILE A 15 -4.25 -2.60 -1.84
CA ILE A 15 -5.68 -2.93 -1.99
C ILE A 15 -6.24 -3.54 -0.70
N LEU A 16 -5.57 -4.55 -0.13
CA LEU A 16 -6.02 -5.19 1.11
C LEU A 16 -5.97 -4.23 2.31
N PHE A 17 -4.95 -3.37 2.36
CA PHE A 17 -4.83 -2.35 3.38
C PHE A 17 -5.95 -1.33 3.28
N GLY A 18 -6.24 -0.87 2.06
CA GLY A 18 -7.35 0.05 1.80
C GLY A 18 -8.70 -0.53 2.20
N TRP A 19 -8.97 -1.78 1.83
CA TRP A 19 -10.19 -2.46 2.25
C TRP A 19 -10.27 -2.61 3.77
N THR A 20 -9.17 -2.99 4.43
CA THR A 20 -9.10 -3.07 5.89
C THR A 20 -9.44 -1.71 6.54
N LEU A 21 -8.93 -0.60 6.00
CA LEU A 21 -9.22 0.74 6.50
C LEU A 21 -10.70 1.14 6.30
N VAL A 22 -11.34 0.70 5.22
CA VAL A 22 -12.77 0.95 4.98
C VAL A 22 -13.62 0.21 6.02
N GLU A 23 -13.31 -1.05 6.31
CA GLU A 23 -14.01 -1.81 7.36
C GLU A 23 -13.77 -1.20 8.75
N LEU A 24 -12.53 -0.79 9.04
CA LEU A 24 -12.19 -0.13 10.30
C LEU A 24 -12.90 1.22 10.44
N TYR A 25 -13.06 1.97 9.34
CA TYR A 25 -13.86 3.19 9.32
C TYR A 25 -15.31 2.90 9.70
N GLY A 26 -15.93 1.88 9.10
CA GLY A 26 -17.30 1.46 9.45
C GLY A 26 -17.45 1.04 10.91
N MET A 27 -16.47 0.33 11.47
CA MET A 27 -16.47 0.04 12.91
C MET A 27 -16.38 1.34 13.73
N SER A 28 -15.51 2.26 13.34
CA SER A 28 -15.30 3.52 14.07
C SER A 28 -16.53 4.43 14.04
N SER A 29 -17.31 4.43 12.96
CA SER A 29 -18.55 5.22 12.88
C SER A 29 -19.61 4.67 13.82
N VAL A 30 -19.76 3.34 13.89
CA VAL A 30 -20.66 2.69 14.86
C VAL A 30 -20.23 3.01 16.30
N PHE A 31 -18.93 2.98 16.61
CA PHE A 31 -18.44 3.40 17.92
C PHE A 31 -18.70 4.89 18.22
N ALA A 32 -18.61 5.76 17.20
CA ALA A 32 -18.91 7.18 17.37
C ALA A 32 -20.39 7.40 17.69
N GLU A 33 -21.29 6.67 17.02
CA GLU A 33 -22.74 6.66 17.32
C GLU A 33 -23.01 6.14 18.74
N MET A 34 -22.32 5.09 19.19
CA MET A 34 -22.44 4.56 20.57
C MET A 34 -22.11 5.59 21.66
N ILE A 35 -21.19 6.50 21.39
CA ILE A 35 -20.81 7.57 22.33
C ILE A 35 -21.78 8.75 22.23
N GLY A 36 -22.36 8.98 21.04
CA GLY A 36 -23.25 10.10 20.75
C GLY A 36 -24.70 9.90 21.21
N ASP A 37 -25.24 8.69 21.12
CA ASP A 37 -26.65 8.39 21.42
C ASP A 37 -26.82 7.49 22.67
N THR A 38 -27.52 8.01 23.68
CA THR A 38 -27.69 7.35 24.99
C THR A 38 -28.86 6.34 25.06
N GLU A 39 -29.71 6.22 24.03
CA GLU A 39 -31.03 5.56 24.18
C GLU A 39 -31.34 4.31 23.32
N SER A 40 -30.54 3.89 22.33
CA SER A 40 -30.90 2.72 21.51
C SER A 40 -30.18 1.42 21.91
N SER A 41 -30.90 0.58 22.65
CA SER A 41 -30.49 -0.75 23.09
C SER A 41 -30.71 -1.84 22.02
N SER A 42 -29.84 -1.92 21.02
CA SER A 42 -29.50 -3.16 20.29
C SER A 42 -28.43 -2.86 19.25
N TRP A 43 -27.19 -2.66 19.68
CA TRP A 43 -26.07 -2.50 18.77
C TRP A 43 -25.55 -3.87 18.32
N SER A 44 -25.48 -4.08 17.02
CA SER A 44 -24.77 -5.21 16.40
C SER A 44 -23.75 -4.63 15.45
N ALA A 45 -22.48 -4.66 15.85
CA ALA A 45 -21.37 -4.30 14.97
C ALA A 45 -20.96 -5.53 14.16
N GLU A 46 -21.40 -5.58 12.91
CA GLU A 46 -20.92 -6.58 11.96
C GLU A 46 -19.73 -5.99 11.20
N ALA A 47 -18.55 -6.55 11.42
CA ALA A 47 -17.33 -6.14 10.74
C ALA A 47 -16.81 -7.29 9.87
N ASN A 48 -16.55 -7.01 8.61
CA ASN A 48 -15.90 -8.00 7.75
C ASN A 48 -14.40 -8.02 8.06
N MET A 49 -13.97 -9.06 8.76
CA MET A 49 -12.55 -9.24 9.14
C MET A 49 -11.71 -9.90 8.04
N LEU A 50 -12.34 -10.32 6.93
CA LEU A 50 -11.66 -10.96 5.80
C LEU A 50 -10.48 -10.16 5.24
N PRO A 51 -10.60 -8.84 4.94
CA PRO A 51 -9.46 -8.08 4.41
C PRO A 51 -8.28 -8.01 5.38
N LEU A 52 -8.53 -7.93 6.68
CA LEU A 52 -7.48 -7.95 7.70
C LEU A 52 -6.75 -9.29 7.73
N PHE A 53 -7.48 -10.40 7.75
CA PHE A 53 -6.88 -11.74 7.70
C PHE A 53 -6.12 -11.96 6.39
N GLY A 54 -6.65 -11.48 5.26
CA GLY A 54 -5.98 -11.50 3.97
C GLY A 54 -4.66 -10.73 3.98
N LEU A 55 -4.62 -9.55 4.60
CA LEU A 55 -3.42 -8.74 4.75
C LEU A 55 -2.36 -9.44 5.61
N ILE A 56 -2.76 -10.01 6.75
CA ILE A 56 -1.87 -10.78 7.63
C ILE A 56 -1.32 -12.01 6.87
N LEU A 57 -2.18 -12.74 6.16
CA LEU A 57 -1.78 -13.90 5.37
C LEU A 57 -0.77 -13.51 4.28
N LEU A 58 -1.02 -12.43 3.55
CA LEU A 58 -0.09 -11.91 2.53
C LEU A 58 1.26 -11.54 3.17
N GLY A 59 1.24 -10.88 4.33
CA GLY A 59 2.46 -10.57 5.09
C GLY A 59 3.25 -11.81 5.50
N VAL A 60 2.56 -12.85 5.97
CA VAL A 60 3.18 -14.15 6.32
C VAL A 60 3.77 -14.81 5.08
N VAL A 61 3.06 -14.83 3.95
CA VAL A 61 3.56 -15.38 2.67
C VAL A 61 4.82 -14.64 2.23
N MET A 62 4.82 -13.30 2.26
CA MET A 62 5.98 -12.49 1.91
C MET A 62 7.18 -12.79 2.82
N LEU A 63 6.96 -12.94 4.12
CA LEU A 63 7.99 -13.30 5.08
C LEU A 63 8.57 -14.70 4.82
N VAL A 64 7.73 -15.69 4.52
CA VAL A 64 8.15 -17.06 4.19
C VAL A 64 8.94 -17.09 2.90
N VAL A 65 8.45 -16.45 1.84
CA VAL A 65 9.14 -16.35 0.53
C VAL A 65 10.50 -15.69 0.72
N HIS A 66 10.57 -14.58 1.45
CA HIS A 66 11.82 -13.91 1.73
C HIS A 66 12.81 -14.80 2.50
N ARG A 67 12.35 -15.50 3.54
CA ARG A 67 13.20 -16.45 4.30
C ARG A 67 13.69 -17.60 3.42
N TRP A 68 12.86 -18.13 2.54
CA TRP A 68 13.23 -19.21 1.62
C TRP A 68 14.27 -18.74 0.60
N GLN A 69 14.07 -17.56 0.01
CA GLN A 69 15.05 -16.96 -0.91
C GLN A 69 16.38 -16.68 -0.22
N LYS A 70 16.36 -16.16 1.01
CA LYS A 70 17.57 -15.95 1.82
C LYS A 70 18.35 -17.25 2.04
N ARG A 71 17.65 -18.35 2.32
CA ARG A 71 18.25 -19.67 2.55
C ARG A 71 18.88 -20.26 1.28
N ASN A 72 18.26 -20.07 0.12
CA ASN A 72 18.70 -20.69 -1.13
C ASN A 72 19.70 -19.85 -1.95
N ASN A 73 19.69 -18.52 -1.84
CA ASN A 73 20.46 -17.63 -2.74
C ASN A 73 21.77 -17.07 -2.15
N HIS A 74 22.27 -17.59 -1.02
CA HIS A 74 23.51 -17.10 -0.37
C HIS A 74 23.59 -15.56 -0.25
N LEU A 75 22.46 -14.89 -0.01
CA LEU A 75 22.41 -13.43 0.15
C LEU A 75 23.27 -13.04 1.36
N GLY A 76 24.38 -12.34 1.08
CA GLY A 76 25.32 -11.92 2.12
C GLY A 76 24.64 -11.09 3.20
N TYR A 77 24.99 -11.36 4.46
CA TYR A 77 24.42 -10.78 5.70
C TYR A 77 24.22 -9.25 5.72
N LYS A 78 24.83 -8.50 4.79
CA LYS A 78 24.75 -7.04 4.69
C LYS A 78 23.56 -6.51 3.87
N LYS A 79 22.85 -7.35 3.10
CA LYS A 79 21.63 -6.92 2.40
C LYS A 79 20.43 -7.17 3.31
N SER A 80 19.88 -6.07 3.83
CA SER A 80 18.86 -6.03 4.87
C SER A 80 17.67 -6.94 4.58
N THR A 81 17.27 -7.75 5.55
CA THR A 81 16.02 -8.55 5.55
C THR A 81 14.74 -7.72 5.44
N TRP A 82 14.88 -6.39 5.47
CA TRP A 82 13.80 -5.42 5.39
C TRP A 82 13.72 -4.72 4.04
N LEU A 83 14.66 -5.00 3.12
CA LEU A 83 14.58 -4.47 1.77
C LEU A 83 13.56 -5.28 0.96
N PRO A 84 12.59 -4.60 0.31
CA PRO A 84 11.71 -5.24 -0.64
C PRO A 84 12.51 -5.96 -1.73
N THR A 85 11.99 -7.09 -2.20
CA THR A 85 12.64 -7.92 -3.22
C THR A 85 12.86 -7.19 -4.55
N GLU A 86 12.15 -6.10 -4.78
CA GLU A 86 12.29 -5.22 -5.96
C GLU A 86 13.57 -4.38 -5.92
N ILE A 87 14.10 -4.12 -4.72
CA ILE A 87 15.30 -3.31 -4.48
C ILE A 87 16.54 -4.22 -4.30
N GLU A 88 16.35 -5.55 -4.38
CA GLU A 88 17.47 -6.50 -4.39
C GLU A 88 18.19 -6.46 -5.75
N GLU A 89 19.18 -5.59 -5.85
CA GLU A 89 19.98 -5.41 -7.05
C GLU A 89 21.07 -6.49 -7.14
N SER A 90 21.13 -7.18 -8.29
CA SER A 90 22.13 -8.20 -8.58
C SER A 90 23.31 -7.68 -9.43
N ASP A 91 23.03 -6.72 -10.31
CA ASP A 91 23.97 -6.15 -11.28
C ASP A 91 24.10 -4.62 -11.12
N GLU A 92 25.23 -4.03 -11.52
CA GLU A 92 25.47 -2.57 -11.52
C GLU A 92 24.43 -1.82 -12.35
N ARG A 93 24.00 -2.39 -13.48
CA ARG A 93 22.91 -1.83 -14.29
C ARG A 93 21.60 -1.75 -13.51
N GLU A 94 21.26 -2.80 -12.76
CA GLU A 94 20.04 -2.81 -11.95
C GLU A 94 20.10 -1.77 -10.82
N LYS A 95 21.29 -1.49 -10.27
CA LYS A 95 21.48 -0.44 -9.26
C LYS A 95 21.17 0.94 -9.81
N ASP A 96 21.73 1.27 -10.97
CA ASP A 96 21.53 2.58 -11.58
C ASP A 96 20.06 2.79 -11.99
N VAL A 97 19.41 1.77 -12.54
CA VAL A 97 17.98 1.81 -12.91
C VAL A 97 17.11 1.97 -11.66
N THR A 98 17.37 1.19 -10.60
CA THR A 98 16.61 1.26 -9.34
C THR A 98 16.80 2.61 -8.65
N ALA A 99 18.02 3.15 -8.60
CA ALA A 99 18.30 4.48 -8.05
C ALA A 99 17.53 5.58 -8.80
N LYS A 100 17.49 5.52 -10.14
CA LYS A 100 16.71 6.46 -10.97
C LYS A 100 15.20 6.30 -10.74
N ALA A 101 14.70 5.08 -10.64
CA ALA A 101 13.28 4.81 -10.39
C ALA A 101 12.84 5.24 -8.99
N CYS A 102 13.64 4.98 -7.95
CA CYS A 102 13.42 5.45 -6.58
C CYS A 102 13.40 6.98 -6.53
N ARG A 103 14.34 7.65 -7.19
CA ARG A 103 14.38 9.12 -7.26
C ARG A 103 13.12 9.68 -7.94
N ALA A 104 12.67 9.07 -9.04
CA ALA A 104 11.45 9.48 -9.72
C ALA A 104 10.19 9.30 -8.83
N SER A 105 10.08 8.16 -8.14
CA SER A 105 8.98 7.85 -7.21
C SER A 105 8.97 8.76 -5.97
N TYR A 106 10.14 9.19 -5.50
CA TYR A 106 10.24 10.19 -4.44
C TYR A 106 9.79 11.57 -4.94
N ILE A 107 10.25 11.99 -6.13
CA ILE A 107 9.86 13.26 -6.73
C ILE A 107 8.35 13.31 -7.00
N SER A 108 7.73 12.19 -7.40
CA SER A 108 6.29 12.15 -7.66
C SER A 108 5.45 12.44 -6.42
N LEU A 109 5.98 12.26 -5.21
CA LEU A 109 5.29 12.62 -3.96
C LEU A 109 4.95 14.12 -3.92
N PHE A 110 5.87 14.98 -4.34
CA PHE A 110 5.68 16.44 -4.33
C PHE A 110 4.60 16.91 -5.32
N TYR A 111 4.36 16.14 -6.39
CA TYR A 111 3.28 16.41 -7.33
C TYR A 111 1.96 15.76 -6.89
N SER A 112 2.02 14.55 -6.33
CA SER A 112 0.83 13.79 -5.95
C SER A 112 0.17 14.37 -4.70
N PHE A 113 0.96 14.82 -3.73
CA PHE A 113 0.45 15.38 -2.48
C PHE A 113 -0.48 16.60 -2.67
N PRO A 114 -0.11 17.66 -3.42
CA PRO A 114 -1.02 18.80 -3.63
C PRO A 114 -2.27 18.42 -4.41
N VAL A 115 -2.18 17.49 -5.36
CA VAL A 115 -3.35 16.97 -6.10
C VAL A 115 -4.31 16.25 -5.15
N ILE A 116 -3.77 15.39 -4.30
CA ILE A 116 -4.54 14.64 -3.29
C ILE A 116 -5.16 15.58 -2.25
N ALA A 117 -4.42 16.59 -1.80
CA ALA A 117 -4.95 17.62 -0.92
C ALA A 117 -6.09 18.42 -1.56
N ALA A 118 -5.97 18.77 -2.85
CA ALA A 118 -7.05 19.41 -3.59
C ALA A 118 -8.28 18.51 -3.71
N LEU A 119 -8.09 17.21 -3.98
CA LEU A 119 -9.19 16.23 -4.02
C LEU A 119 -9.90 16.07 -2.67
N MET A 120 -9.20 16.26 -1.55
CA MET A 120 -9.80 16.21 -0.21
C MET A 120 -10.80 17.34 0.04
N VAL A 121 -10.62 18.51 -0.60
CA VAL A 121 -11.57 19.63 -0.49
C VAL A 121 -12.96 19.24 -1.01
N LEU A 122 -13.04 18.23 -1.88
CA LEU A 122 -14.31 17.73 -2.40
C LEU A 122 -15.08 16.84 -1.42
N TYR A 123 -14.49 16.45 -0.29
CA TYR A 123 -15.11 15.53 0.67
C TYR A 123 -16.51 15.96 1.13
N PRO A 124 -16.80 17.23 1.48
CA PRO A 124 -18.14 17.64 1.91
C PRO A 124 -19.23 17.39 0.86
N PHE A 125 -18.89 17.36 -0.44
CA PHE A 125 -19.84 17.13 -1.51
C PHE A 125 -20.14 15.64 -1.75
N VAL A 126 -19.26 14.74 -1.30
CA VAL A 126 -19.35 13.29 -1.55
C VAL A 126 -19.52 12.47 -0.28
N ALA A 127 -19.46 13.09 0.90
CA ALA A 127 -19.48 12.41 2.19
C ALA A 127 -20.73 11.54 2.40
N GLU A 128 -21.89 11.98 1.91
CA GLU A 128 -23.15 11.20 2.01
C GLU A 128 -23.15 9.95 1.13
N MET A 129 -22.50 10.01 -0.04
CA MET A 129 -22.44 8.88 -0.98
C MET A 129 -21.29 7.91 -0.67
N ILE A 130 -20.14 8.46 -0.25
CA ILE A 130 -18.90 7.70 -0.01
C ILE A 130 -18.26 8.23 1.29
N PRO A 131 -18.74 7.78 2.47
CA PRO A 131 -18.22 8.25 3.76
C PRO A 131 -16.72 7.97 3.96
N TYR A 132 -16.23 6.86 3.41
CA TYR A 132 -14.82 6.45 3.45
C TYR A 132 -13.96 7.06 2.32
N TYR A 133 -14.47 8.08 1.61
CA TYR A 133 -13.72 8.77 0.54
C TYR A 133 -12.31 9.23 0.95
N PRO A 134 -12.07 9.78 2.16
CA PRO A 134 -10.73 10.17 2.57
C PRO A 134 -9.73 9.02 2.57
N VAL A 135 -10.17 7.80 2.92
CA VAL A 135 -9.33 6.59 2.87
C VAL A 135 -8.89 6.33 1.43
N LEU A 136 -9.82 6.38 0.48
CA LEU A 136 -9.52 6.14 -0.94
C LEU A 136 -8.53 7.15 -1.50
N ILE A 137 -8.70 8.42 -1.16
CA ILE A 137 -7.84 9.51 -1.64
C ILE A 137 -6.42 9.39 -1.07
N ILE A 138 -6.26 9.02 0.20
CA ILE A 138 -4.94 8.79 0.80
C ILE A 138 -4.22 7.62 0.13
N LEU A 139 -4.93 6.55 -0.25
CA LEU A 139 -4.32 5.40 -0.95
C LEU A 139 -3.77 5.76 -2.33
N LEU A 140 -4.19 6.87 -2.94
CA LEU A 140 -3.59 7.35 -4.18
C LEU A 140 -2.11 7.72 -4.00
N LEU A 141 -1.66 8.07 -2.79
CA LEU A 141 -0.24 8.35 -2.51
C LEU A 141 0.64 7.12 -2.81
N PRO A 142 0.52 5.98 -2.11
CA PRO A 142 1.36 4.82 -2.40
C PRO A 142 1.13 4.26 -3.82
N ILE A 143 -0.10 4.34 -4.35
CA ILE A 143 -0.37 3.92 -5.74
C ILE A 143 0.44 4.74 -6.74
N SER A 144 0.43 6.07 -6.60
CA SER A 144 1.21 6.96 -7.48
C SER A 144 2.70 6.61 -7.44
N GLN A 145 3.24 6.35 -6.25
CA GLN A 145 4.65 6.00 -6.06
C GLN A 145 5.01 4.66 -6.71
N ILE A 146 4.16 3.64 -6.56
CA ILE A 146 4.34 2.32 -7.18
C ILE A 146 4.30 2.44 -8.70
N LEU A 147 3.34 3.21 -9.24
CA LEU A 147 3.19 3.41 -10.68
C LEU A 147 4.40 4.16 -11.28
N VAL A 148 4.82 5.27 -10.68
CA VAL A 148 5.99 6.01 -11.16
C VAL A 148 7.25 5.16 -11.09
N TYR A 149 7.43 4.38 -10.01
CA TYR A 149 8.53 3.43 -9.90
C TYR A 149 8.49 2.39 -11.02
N ALA A 150 7.36 1.71 -11.20
CA ALA A 150 7.19 0.65 -12.19
C ALA A 150 7.43 1.14 -13.63
N ILE A 151 6.83 2.29 -13.98
CA ILE A 151 6.98 2.89 -15.32
C ILE A 151 8.43 3.31 -15.55
N THR A 152 9.04 4.02 -14.60
CA THR A 152 10.43 4.50 -14.73
C THR A 152 11.39 3.33 -14.84
N TRP A 153 11.21 2.30 -14.02
CA TRP A 153 12.01 1.09 -14.05
C TRP A 153 11.90 0.39 -15.41
N GLN A 154 10.68 0.20 -15.95
CA GLN A 154 10.49 -0.42 -17.26
C GLN A 154 11.12 0.37 -18.41
N VAL A 155 10.98 1.69 -18.40
CA VAL A 155 11.55 2.57 -19.44
C VAL A 155 13.08 2.52 -19.38
N LYS A 156 13.67 2.65 -18.19
CA LYS A 156 15.13 2.67 -18.01
C LYS A 156 15.78 1.30 -18.17
N TYR A 157 15.06 0.22 -17.88
CA TYR A 157 15.57 -1.14 -18.08
C TYR A 157 15.62 -1.52 -19.55
N LYS A 158 14.70 -1.01 -20.39
CA LYS A 158 14.69 -1.27 -21.84
C LYS A 158 15.62 -0.35 -22.64
N ALA A 159 15.96 0.82 -22.10
CA ALA A 159 16.95 1.74 -22.68
C ALA A 159 18.38 1.18 -22.57
#